data_AF-A0A366ZZD2-F1
#
_entry.id   AF-A0A366ZZD2-F1
#
_cell.length_a   1.000
_cell.length_b   1.000
_cell.length_c   1.000
_cell.angle_alpha   90.00
_cell.angle_beta   90.00
_cell.angle_gamma   90.00
#
_symmetry.space_group_name_H-M   'P 1'
#
loop_
_entity.id
_entity.type
_entity.pdbx_description
1 polymer ?
#
loop_
_entity_poly.entity_id
_entity_poly.type
_entity_poly.pdbx_seq_one_letter_code
_entity_poly.pdbx_strand_id
1 'polypeptide(L)'
;MSTNDELAAALLPAEAFGPAADAVSVDVRQVTTGAGGDLPQGASVTPQCGEGVGGTAVSPEDFGVVVAQAATTDADVTVELLAESEQADAAGPRFADLVEQCRQVTITAPDGSSATVDLAALAVPDLGDASDGVRFTTAVRAPDGTNLTVPSLLAVATDGQRLLYLQRTGTGSAPLDEGAFTDLFALAFETQQTP
;
A
#
# COMPACT_ATOMS: atom_id res chain seq x y z
N MET A 1 13.11 -2.40 -19.99
CA MET A 1 12.48 -1.24 -19.37
C MET A 1 11.57 -0.55 -20.36
N SER A 2 10.30 -0.45 -19.98
CA SER A 2 9.26 0.28 -20.68
C SER A 2 9.48 1.79 -20.55
N THR A 3 8.87 2.54 -21.46
CA THR A 3 8.66 3.99 -21.29
C THR A 3 7.62 4.26 -20.21
N ASN A 4 7.57 5.51 -19.72
CA ASN A 4 6.55 5.89 -18.73
C ASN A 4 5.13 5.75 -19.29
N ASP A 5 4.92 6.08 -20.57
CA ASP A 5 3.61 5.97 -21.24
C ASP A 5 3.16 4.51 -21.41
N GLU A 6 4.08 3.61 -21.76
CA GLU A 6 3.80 2.17 -21.83
C GLU A 6 3.44 1.61 -20.45
N LEU A 7 4.16 2.00 -19.40
CA LEU A 7 3.87 1.56 -18.04
C LEU A 7 2.54 2.15 -17.52
N ALA A 8 2.22 3.41 -17.87
CA ALA A 8 0.96 4.05 -17.52
C ALA A 8 -0.24 3.39 -18.23
N ALA A 9 -0.07 2.95 -19.48
CA ALA A 9 -1.11 2.21 -20.21
C ALA A 9 -1.39 0.82 -19.62
N ALA A 10 -0.46 0.30 -18.83
CA ALA A 10 -0.55 -1.00 -18.16
C ALA A 10 -1.27 -0.94 -16.79
N LEU A 11 -1.63 0.26 -16.31
CA LEU A 11 -2.45 0.46 -15.12
C LEU A 11 -3.90 0.05 -15.37
N LEU A 12 -4.64 -0.27 -14.30
CA LEU A 12 -6.07 -0.56 -14.39
C LEU A 12 -6.86 0.59 -15.04
N PRO A 13 -7.87 0.29 -15.86
CA PRO A 13 -8.81 1.31 -16.30
C PRO A 13 -9.68 1.79 -15.12
N ALA A 14 -10.15 3.04 -15.16
CA ALA A 14 -10.92 3.66 -14.07
C ALA A 14 -12.16 2.84 -13.67
N GLU A 15 -12.79 2.19 -14.64
CA GLU A 15 -13.99 1.37 -14.45
C GLU A 15 -13.75 0.14 -13.57
N ALA A 16 -12.50 -0.33 -13.47
CA ALA A 16 -12.12 -1.48 -12.63
C ALA A 16 -12.26 -1.17 -11.13
N PHE A 17 -12.14 0.09 -10.72
CA PHE A 17 -12.31 0.53 -9.34
C PHE A 17 -13.78 0.71 -8.93
N GLY A 18 -14.70 0.55 -9.89
CA GLY A 18 -16.14 0.64 -9.69
C GLY A 18 -16.74 1.98 -10.15
N PRO A 19 -18.07 2.04 -10.31
CA PRO A 19 -18.75 3.15 -10.98
C PRO A 19 -18.77 4.46 -10.20
N ALA A 20 -18.42 4.42 -8.90
CA ALA A 20 -18.36 5.59 -8.02
C ALA A 20 -16.92 6.09 -7.82
N ALA A 21 -15.93 5.42 -8.40
CA ALA A 21 -14.53 5.77 -8.22
C ALA A 21 -14.13 6.92 -9.16
N ASP A 22 -13.48 7.93 -8.59
CA ASP A 22 -12.75 8.94 -9.35
C ASP A 22 -11.27 8.56 -9.40
N ALA A 23 -10.79 8.12 -10.56
CA ALA A 23 -9.43 7.65 -10.77
C ALA A 23 -8.58 8.73 -11.43
N VAL A 24 -7.47 9.08 -10.77
CA VAL A 24 -6.53 10.10 -11.23
C VAL A 24 -5.10 9.59 -11.14
N SER A 25 -4.26 9.95 -12.11
CA SER A 25 -2.81 9.72 -12.00
C SER A 25 -2.24 10.56 -10.85
N VAL A 26 -1.33 9.97 -10.07
CA VAL A 26 -0.73 10.61 -8.90
C VAL A 26 0.78 10.51 -8.94
N ASP A 27 1.46 11.51 -8.37
CA ASP A 27 2.89 11.40 -8.12
C ASP A 27 3.11 10.45 -6.94
N VAL A 28 3.97 9.45 -7.12
CA VAL A 28 4.27 8.42 -6.11
C VAL A 28 4.78 9.03 -4.81
N ARG A 29 5.45 10.19 -4.89
CA ARG A 29 5.89 10.94 -3.70
C ARG A 29 4.72 11.51 -2.90
N GLN A 30 3.55 11.71 -3.52
CA GLN A 30 2.31 12.12 -2.84
C GLN A 30 1.53 10.91 -2.30
N VAL A 31 1.63 9.75 -2.96
CA VAL A 31 1.05 8.48 -2.50
C VAL A 31 1.71 8.01 -1.21
N THR A 32 3.04 8.03 -1.16
CA THR A 32 3.82 7.62 0.01
C THR A 32 3.52 8.49 1.24
N THR A 33 3.30 9.80 1.04
CA THR A 33 2.87 10.71 2.13
C THR A 33 1.41 10.54 2.54
N GLY A 34 0.51 10.27 1.59
CA GLY A 34 -0.95 10.25 1.81
C GLY A 34 -1.53 8.88 2.20
N ALA A 35 -0.92 7.80 1.73
CA ALA A 35 -1.39 6.43 1.91
C ALA A 35 -0.51 5.64 2.90
N GLY A 36 0.79 5.95 2.98
CA GLY A 36 1.74 5.29 3.87
C GLY A 36 1.84 5.91 5.28
N GLY A 37 1.29 7.11 5.48
CA GLY A 37 1.34 7.81 6.75
C GLY A 37 2.78 8.03 7.21
N ASP A 38 3.47 9.00 6.62
CA ASP A 38 4.81 9.37 7.07
C ASP A 38 4.81 9.58 8.59
N LEU A 39 5.77 8.92 9.25
CA LEU A 39 5.93 9.07 10.68
C LEU A 39 6.17 10.56 11.00
N PRO A 40 5.46 11.13 12.00
CA PRO A 40 5.74 12.49 12.43
C PRO A 40 7.23 12.64 12.76
N GLN A 41 7.84 13.77 12.39
CA GLN A 41 9.26 13.99 12.69
C GLN A 41 9.51 13.82 14.20
N GLY A 42 10.48 12.96 14.55
CA GLY A 42 10.81 12.64 15.93
C GLY A 42 9.87 11.64 16.60
N ALA A 43 8.92 11.04 15.88
CA ALA A 43 8.12 9.93 16.40
C ALA A 43 8.99 8.71 16.68
N SER A 44 8.60 7.95 17.71
CA SER A 44 9.21 6.68 18.09
C SER A 44 8.25 5.53 17.81
N VAL A 45 8.79 4.41 17.32
CA VAL A 45 8.02 3.18 17.05
C VAL A 45 8.44 2.12 18.07
N THR A 46 7.46 1.52 18.74
CA THR A 46 7.66 0.45 19.74
C THR A 46 6.78 -0.76 19.40
N PRO A 47 7.31 -2.00 19.38
CA PRO A 47 8.72 -2.34 19.51
C PRO A 47 9.55 -1.84 18.32
N GLN A 48 10.88 -1.81 18.47
CA GLN A 48 11.79 -1.52 17.36
C GLN A 48 11.85 -2.73 16.45
N CYS A 49 11.21 -2.58 15.31
CA CYS A 49 10.71 -3.70 14.53
C CYS A 49 11.27 -3.61 13.11
N GLY A 50 12.58 -3.85 12.94
CA GLY A 50 13.26 -3.65 11.65
C GLY A 50 13.03 -2.25 11.06
N GLU A 51 12.94 -2.14 9.72
CA GLU A 51 12.51 -0.91 9.02
C GLU A 51 11.03 -0.51 9.31
N GLY A 52 10.31 -1.29 10.12
CA GLY A 52 9.04 -0.91 10.74
C GLY A 52 7.86 -0.79 9.78
N VAL A 53 6.81 -0.10 10.23
CA VAL A 53 5.66 0.32 9.40
C VAL A 53 6.09 1.18 8.21
N GLY A 54 7.27 1.80 8.24
CA GLY A 54 7.85 2.45 7.07
C GLY A 54 8.16 1.48 5.92
N GLY A 55 8.40 0.20 6.22
CA GLY A 55 8.64 -0.85 5.24
C GLY A 55 7.40 -1.30 4.46
N THR A 56 6.23 -0.69 4.69
CA THR A 56 5.06 -0.89 3.82
C THR A 56 4.99 0.11 2.67
N ALA A 57 5.80 1.17 2.71
CA ALA A 57 5.88 2.16 1.64
C ALA A 57 6.84 1.70 0.54
N VAL A 58 6.53 2.08 -0.70
CA VAL A 58 7.44 1.89 -1.84
C VAL A 58 8.27 3.17 -1.99
N SER A 59 9.60 3.04 -1.99
CA SER A 59 10.53 4.15 -2.21
C SER A 59 10.78 4.34 -3.71
N PRO A 60 10.21 5.37 -4.37
CA PRO A 60 10.32 5.53 -5.82
C PRO A 60 11.76 5.69 -6.33
N GLU A 61 12.70 6.10 -5.48
CA GLU A 61 14.14 6.17 -5.79
C GLU A 61 14.80 4.81 -6.05
N ASP A 62 14.20 3.70 -5.58
CA ASP A 62 14.70 2.34 -5.79
C ASP A 62 14.33 1.76 -7.17
N PHE A 63 13.57 2.54 -7.96
CA PHE A 63 13.02 2.12 -9.25
C PHE A 63 13.42 3.09 -10.37
N GLY A 64 13.57 2.55 -11.58
CA GLY A 64 13.94 3.33 -12.76
C GLY A 64 12.75 4.09 -13.36
N VAL A 65 11.61 3.39 -13.49
CA VAL A 65 10.35 3.94 -14.02
C VAL A 65 9.25 3.58 -13.05
N VAL A 66 8.45 4.58 -12.64
CA VAL A 66 7.31 4.39 -11.74
C VAL A 66 6.13 5.19 -12.27
N VAL A 67 4.95 4.58 -12.23
CA VAL A 67 3.65 5.21 -12.48
C VAL A 67 2.69 4.79 -11.38
N ALA A 68 1.77 5.68 -11.04
CA ALA A 68 0.76 5.39 -10.04
C ALA A 68 -0.55 6.10 -10.36
N GLN A 69 -1.64 5.52 -9.91
CA GLN A 69 -2.96 6.13 -9.91
C GLN A 69 -3.67 5.91 -8.58
N ALA A 70 -4.54 6.84 -8.22
CA ALA A 70 -5.41 6.73 -7.07
C ALA A 70 -6.86 6.80 -7.53
N ALA A 71 -7.67 5.86 -7.05
CA ALA A 71 -9.10 5.80 -7.23
C ALA A 71 -9.78 6.08 -5.89
N THR A 72 -10.62 7.12 -5.83
CA THR A 72 -11.27 7.54 -4.59
C THR A 72 -12.78 7.31 -4.66
N THR A 73 -13.34 6.75 -3.59
CA THR A 73 -14.78 6.68 -3.32
C THR A 73 -15.10 7.41 -2.02
N ASP A 74 -16.37 7.50 -1.65
CA ASP A 74 -16.76 8.01 -0.32
C ASP A 74 -16.26 7.12 0.82
N ALA A 75 -16.02 5.83 0.55
CA ALA A 75 -15.69 4.82 1.56
C ALA A 75 -14.19 4.53 1.68
N ASP A 76 -13.42 4.72 0.61
CA ASP A 76 -12.02 4.32 0.55
C ASP A 76 -11.22 5.05 -0.55
N VAL A 77 -9.91 4.99 -0.40
CA VAL A 77 -8.94 5.37 -1.44
C VAL A 77 -8.15 4.13 -1.80
N THR A 78 -8.15 3.77 -3.08
CA THR A 78 -7.32 2.69 -3.64
C THR A 78 -6.18 3.29 -4.44
N VAL A 79 -4.94 2.88 -4.19
CA VAL A 79 -3.76 3.28 -4.95
C VAL A 79 -3.17 2.06 -5.65
N GLU A 80 -2.95 2.18 -6.96
CA GLU A 80 -2.21 1.23 -7.76
C GLU A 80 -0.89 1.88 -8.20
N LEU A 81 0.19 1.13 -8.09
CA LEU A 81 1.52 1.52 -8.52
C LEU A 81 2.15 0.39 -9.34
N LEU A 82 2.72 0.78 -10.47
CA LEU A 82 3.60 -0.07 -11.27
C LEU A 82 4.99 0.55 -11.30
N ALA A 83 5.99 -0.28 -11.08
CA ALA A 83 7.38 0.14 -11.13
C ALA A 83 8.25 -0.90 -11.84
N GLU A 84 9.30 -0.46 -12.50
CA GLU A 84 10.31 -1.33 -13.07
C GLU A 84 11.69 -1.09 -12.44
N SER A 85 12.35 -2.18 -12.06
CA SER A 85 13.71 -2.18 -11.50
C SER A 85 14.47 -3.43 -11.95
N GLU A 86 15.79 -3.32 -12.09
CA GLU A 86 16.65 -4.48 -12.30
C GLU A 86 16.66 -5.43 -11.08
N GLN A 87 16.21 -4.94 -9.92
CA GLN A 87 16.16 -5.66 -8.65
C GLN A 87 14.77 -5.57 -8.01
N ALA A 88 13.69 -5.74 -8.80
CA ALA A 88 12.31 -5.61 -8.33
C ALA A 88 12.01 -6.45 -7.08
N ASP A 89 12.50 -7.70 -7.03
CA ASP A 89 12.34 -8.58 -5.86
C ASP A 89 13.00 -8.04 -4.60
N ALA A 90 14.09 -7.29 -4.71
CA ALA A 90 14.80 -6.72 -3.56
C ALA A 90 14.24 -5.34 -3.16
N ALA A 91 13.58 -4.64 -4.09
CA ALA A 91 13.03 -3.30 -3.89
C ALA A 91 11.60 -3.30 -3.33
N GLY A 92 10.89 -4.44 -3.41
CA GLY A 92 9.53 -4.58 -2.88
C GLY A 92 9.46 -4.84 -1.37
N PRO A 93 8.35 -4.43 -0.71
CA PRO A 93 8.13 -4.70 0.69
C PRO A 93 8.03 -6.21 0.99
N ARG A 94 8.51 -6.62 2.17
CA ARG A 94 8.47 -8.01 2.67
C ARG A 94 7.44 -8.14 3.79
N PHE A 95 6.18 -8.31 3.43
CA PHE A 95 5.08 -8.26 4.39
C PHE A 95 5.05 -9.44 5.36
N ALA A 96 5.41 -10.64 4.92
CA ALA A 96 5.48 -11.82 5.77
C ALA A 96 6.47 -11.62 6.93
N ASP A 97 7.67 -11.14 6.63
CA ASP A 97 8.69 -10.83 7.64
C ASP A 97 8.20 -9.75 8.61
N LEU A 98 7.52 -8.71 8.08
CA LEU A 98 6.94 -7.64 8.89
C LEU A 98 5.87 -8.19 9.85
N VAL A 99 4.94 -9.02 9.38
CA VAL A 99 3.88 -9.58 10.23
C VAL A 99 4.44 -10.54 11.27
N GLU A 100 5.46 -11.33 10.94
CA GLU A 100 6.11 -12.22 11.90
C GLU A 100 6.82 -11.46 13.01
N GLN A 101 7.50 -10.37 12.66
CA GLN A 101 8.29 -9.58 13.61
C GLN A 101 7.43 -8.55 14.37
N CYS A 102 6.36 -8.04 13.76
CA CYS A 102 5.73 -6.77 14.12
C CYS A 102 4.21 -6.80 14.00
N ARG A 103 3.55 -7.79 14.60
CA ARG A 103 2.07 -7.89 14.61
C ARG A 103 1.35 -6.67 15.18
N GLN A 104 2.01 -5.93 16.05
CA GLN A 104 1.47 -4.70 16.60
C GLN A 104 2.61 -3.74 16.88
N VAL A 105 2.45 -2.49 16.46
CA VAL A 105 3.35 -1.40 16.84
C VAL A 105 2.58 -0.22 17.40
N THR A 106 3.24 0.53 18.26
CA THR A 106 2.77 1.81 18.77
C THR A 106 3.72 2.90 18.29
N ILE A 107 3.17 3.88 17.58
CA ILE A 107 3.84 5.08 17.15
C ILE A 107 3.52 6.16 18.18
N THR A 108 4.54 6.77 18.78
CA THR A 108 4.38 7.88 19.74
C THR A 108 5.09 9.11 19.19
N ALA A 109 4.33 10.18 18.95
CA ALA A 109 4.86 11.45 18.46
C ALA A 109 5.40 12.32 19.61
N PRO A 110 6.26 13.32 19.33
CA PRO A 110 6.85 14.18 20.36
C PRO A 110 5.85 15.00 21.17
N ASP A 111 4.67 15.26 20.62
CA ASP A 111 3.57 15.97 21.29
C ASP A 111 2.79 15.07 22.27
N GLY A 112 3.17 13.79 22.40
CA GLY A 112 2.54 12.80 23.26
C GLY A 112 1.34 12.10 22.63
N SER A 113 0.97 12.42 21.38
CA SER A 113 -0.02 11.65 20.64
C SER A 113 0.53 10.25 20.32
N SER A 114 -0.38 9.28 20.24
CA SER A 114 -0.01 7.92 19.87
C SER A 114 -1.02 7.28 18.91
N ALA A 115 -0.47 6.44 18.05
CA ALA A 115 -1.23 5.57 17.17
C ALA A 115 -0.78 4.12 17.41
N THR A 116 -1.72 3.19 17.37
CA THR A 116 -1.42 1.75 17.36
C THR A 116 -1.72 1.22 15.97
N VAL A 117 -0.82 0.41 15.42
CA VAL A 117 -1.02 -0.28 14.14
C VAL A 117 -0.99 -1.76 14.42
N ASP A 118 -2.12 -2.43 14.17
CA ASP A 118 -2.23 -3.89 14.23
C ASP A 118 -2.02 -4.44 12.82
N LEU A 119 -1.07 -5.36 12.65
CA LEU A 119 -0.70 -5.96 11.37
C LEU A 119 -1.04 -7.46 11.35
N ALA A 120 -1.56 -7.93 10.22
CA ALA A 120 -1.82 -9.33 9.97
C ALA A 120 -1.61 -9.66 8.49
N ALA A 121 -1.24 -10.91 8.21
CA ALA A 121 -1.14 -11.39 6.84
C ALA A 121 -2.50 -11.30 6.15
N LEU A 122 -2.49 -10.89 4.89
CA LEU A 122 -3.61 -10.92 3.97
C LEU A 122 -3.34 -12.03 2.96
N ALA A 123 -4.30 -12.94 2.79
CA ALA A 123 -4.17 -13.96 1.77
C ALA A 123 -4.32 -13.31 0.38
N VAL A 124 -3.29 -13.44 -0.46
CA VAL A 124 -3.31 -13.00 -1.86
C VAL A 124 -3.09 -14.22 -2.77
N PRO A 125 -3.57 -14.19 -4.02
CA PRO A 125 -3.25 -15.23 -4.99
C PRO A 125 -1.74 -15.27 -5.28
N ASP A 126 -1.23 -16.46 -5.62
CA ASP A 126 0.14 -16.63 -6.09
C ASP A 126 0.28 -16.03 -7.50
N LEU A 127 0.96 -14.88 -7.60
CA LEU A 127 1.12 -14.13 -8.84
C LEU A 127 2.61 -13.85 -9.11
N GLY A 128 3.00 -13.98 -10.38
CA GLY A 128 4.38 -13.71 -10.83
C GLY A 128 5.42 -14.60 -10.16
N ASP A 129 6.60 -14.03 -9.92
CA ASP A 129 7.72 -14.66 -9.22
C ASP A 129 7.52 -14.66 -7.70
N ALA A 130 6.88 -13.61 -7.16
CA ALA A 130 6.49 -13.52 -5.76
C ALA A 130 5.27 -12.61 -5.56
N SER A 131 4.43 -12.93 -4.58
CA SER A 131 3.30 -12.10 -4.16
C SER A 131 3.08 -12.21 -2.66
N ASP A 132 2.74 -11.09 -2.02
CA ASP A 132 2.51 -11.04 -0.57
C ASP A 132 1.48 -9.95 -0.23
N GLY A 133 0.82 -10.09 0.92
CA GLY A 133 -0.22 -9.19 1.37
C GLY A 133 -0.21 -8.96 2.87
N VAL A 134 -0.52 -7.73 3.26
CA VAL A 134 -0.75 -7.34 4.66
C VAL A 134 -2.05 -6.57 4.77
N ARG A 135 -2.80 -6.86 5.82
CA ARG A 135 -3.86 -5.99 6.33
C ARG A 135 -3.36 -5.33 7.59
N PHE A 136 -3.63 -4.05 7.75
CA PHE A 136 -3.38 -3.38 9.01
C PHE A 136 -4.50 -2.43 9.40
N THR A 137 -4.55 -2.13 10.68
CA THR A 137 -5.55 -1.22 11.24
C THR A 137 -4.84 -0.21 12.12
N THR A 138 -4.97 1.06 11.78
CA THR A 138 -4.39 2.17 12.53
C THR A 138 -5.44 2.74 13.46
N ALA A 139 -5.21 2.64 14.77
CA ALA A 139 -6.00 3.28 15.80
C ALA A 139 -5.28 4.52 16.31
N VAL A 140 -5.80 5.70 16.00
CA VAL A 140 -5.31 6.99 16.49
C VAL A 140 -6.20 7.46 17.63
N ARG A 141 -5.58 7.83 18.75
CA ARG A 141 -6.29 8.48 19.85
C ARG A 141 -6.08 9.98 19.78
N ALA A 142 -7.14 10.71 19.45
CA ALA A 142 -7.12 12.16 19.43
C ALA A 142 -7.07 12.74 20.87
N PRO A 143 -6.55 13.96 21.06
CA PRO A 143 -6.46 14.60 22.39
C PRO A 143 -7.80 14.80 23.10
N ASP A 144 -8.91 14.85 22.35
CA ASP A 144 -10.28 14.94 22.86
C ASP A 144 -10.84 13.61 23.39
N GLY A 145 -10.07 12.52 23.28
CA GLY A 145 -10.44 11.17 23.69
C GLY A 145 -11.18 10.37 22.63
N THR A 146 -11.41 10.92 21.44
CA THR A 146 -11.97 10.21 20.29
C THR A 146 -10.95 9.20 19.76
N ASN A 147 -11.41 7.99 19.43
CA ASN A 147 -10.60 7.00 18.73
C ASN A 147 -11.03 6.96 17.27
N LEU A 148 -10.10 7.23 16.37
CA LEU A 148 -10.25 7.00 14.95
C LEU A 148 -9.57 5.69 14.60
N THR A 149 -10.28 4.81 13.90
CA THR A 149 -9.72 3.56 13.42
C THR A 149 -9.84 3.55 11.90
N VAL A 150 -8.71 3.30 11.23
CA VAL A 150 -8.61 3.28 9.78
C VAL A 150 -8.02 1.94 9.35
N PRO A 151 -8.80 1.07 8.67
CA PRO A 151 -8.31 -0.16 8.09
C PRO A 151 -7.64 0.09 6.74
N SER A 152 -6.59 -0.68 6.47
CA SER A 152 -5.89 -0.68 5.19
C SER A 152 -5.53 -2.10 4.76
N LEU A 153 -5.52 -2.33 3.44
CA LEU A 153 -5.12 -3.56 2.77
C LEU A 153 -4.02 -3.23 1.77
N LEU A 154 -2.92 -3.96 1.79
CA LEU A 154 -1.80 -3.80 0.87
C LEU A 154 -1.44 -5.16 0.28
N ALA A 155 -1.08 -5.16 -1.00
CA ALA A 155 -0.55 -6.31 -1.70
C ALA A 155 0.58 -5.89 -2.65
N VAL A 156 1.55 -6.76 -2.82
CA VAL A 156 2.66 -6.60 -3.75
C VAL A 156 2.84 -7.87 -4.57
N ALA A 157 3.16 -7.73 -5.84
CA ALA A 157 3.63 -8.83 -6.68
C ALA A 157 4.83 -8.37 -7.51
N THR A 158 5.77 -9.28 -7.73
CA THR A 158 6.90 -9.09 -8.64
C THR A 158 6.85 -10.11 -9.77
N ASP A 159 7.22 -9.67 -10.97
CA ASP A 159 7.34 -10.53 -12.15
C ASP A 159 8.49 -10.01 -13.02
N GLY A 160 9.62 -10.72 -12.98
CA GLY A 160 10.86 -10.29 -13.60
C GLY A 160 11.34 -8.92 -13.09
N GLN A 161 11.24 -7.91 -13.95
CA GLN A 161 11.67 -6.54 -13.62
C GLN A 161 10.55 -5.66 -13.08
N ARG A 162 9.31 -6.16 -13.01
CA ARG A 162 8.16 -5.34 -12.64
C ARG A 162 7.69 -5.62 -11.23
N LEU A 163 7.33 -4.56 -10.53
CA LEU A 163 6.63 -4.57 -9.26
C LEU A 163 5.25 -3.97 -9.46
N LEU A 164 4.23 -4.69 -9.01
CA LEU A 164 2.87 -4.21 -8.82
C LEU A 164 2.64 -4.02 -7.33
N TYR A 165 2.18 -2.85 -6.93
CA TYR A 165 1.74 -2.55 -5.58
C TYR A 165 0.30 -2.03 -5.62
N LEU A 166 -0.56 -2.61 -4.79
CA LEU A 166 -1.93 -2.15 -4.61
C LEU A 166 -2.17 -1.89 -3.13
N GLN A 167 -2.78 -0.75 -2.83
CA GLN A 167 -3.18 -0.37 -1.48
C GLN A 167 -4.63 0.09 -1.49
N ARG A 168 -5.41 -0.25 -0.47
CA ARG A 168 -6.71 0.34 -0.18
C ARG A 168 -6.76 0.80 1.26
N THR A 169 -7.21 2.02 1.50
CA THR A 169 -7.35 2.62 2.83
C THR A 169 -8.78 3.12 3.01
N GLY A 170 -9.44 2.72 4.09
CA GLY A 170 -10.79 3.20 4.41
C GLY A 170 -10.81 4.67 4.84
N THR A 171 -11.90 5.38 4.57
CA THR A 171 -12.12 6.75 5.10
C THR A 171 -12.77 6.75 6.49
N GLY A 172 -13.14 5.57 7.00
CA GLY A 172 -13.73 5.36 8.32
C GLY A 172 -13.32 4.02 8.94
N SER A 173 -14.08 3.57 9.94
CA SER A 173 -13.76 2.37 10.72
C SER A 173 -14.41 1.07 10.21
N ALA A 174 -15.20 1.15 9.15
CA ALA A 174 -15.80 -0.03 8.55
C ALA A 174 -14.70 -0.92 7.94
N PRO A 175 -14.73 -2.25 8.15
CA PRO A 175 -13.75 -3.15 7.57
C PRO A 175 -13.81 -3.09 6.04
N LEU A 176 -12.63 -3.17 5.41
CA LEU A 176 -12.52 -3.27 3.95
C LEU A 176 -12.86 -4.69 3.49
N ASP A 177 -13.41 -4.81 2.29
CA ASP A 177 -13.66 -6.10 1.65
C ASP A 177 -12.34 -6.68 1.12
N GLU A 178 -11.78 -7.63 1.86
CA GLU A 178 -10.53 -8.32 1.52
C GLU A 178 -10.64 -9.10 0.21
N GLY A 179 -11.77 -9.76 -0.05
CA GLY A 179 -11.97 -10.56 -1.27
C GLY A 179 -12.03 -9.67 -2.52
N ALA A 180 -12.80 -8.59 -2.45
CA ALA A 180 -12.86 -7.62 -3.55
C ALA A 180 -11.51 -6.93 -3.80
N PHE A 181 -10.70 -6.72 -2.75
CA PHE A 181 -9.34 -6.20 -2.89
C PHE A 181 -8.41 -7.20 -3.58
N THR A 182 -8.43 -8.47 -3.18
CA THR A 182 -7.57 -9.51 -3.79
C THR A 182 -7.96 -9.81 -5.24
N ASP A 183 -9.24 -9.73 -5.56
CA ASP A 183 -9.73 -9.86 -6.95
C ASP A 183 -9.24 -8.70 -7.82
N LEU A 184 -9.29 -7.46 -7.29
CA LEU A 184 -8.75 -6.29 -7.99
C LEU A 184 -7.24 -6.38 -8.19
N PHE A 185 -6.52 -6.89 -7.19
CA PHE A 185 -5.08 -7.11 -7.26
C PHE A 185 -4.70 -8.13 -8.34
N ALA A 186 -5.43 -9.25 -8.44
CA ALA A 186 -5.26 -10.21 -9.52
C ALA A 186 -5.54 -9.58 -10.89
N LEU A 187 -6.60 -8.79 -11.01
CA LEU A 187 -6.93 -8.08 -12.26
C LEU A 187 -5.85 -7.07 -12.66
N ALA A 188 -5.28 -6.33 -11.71
CA ALA A 188 -4.17 -5.42 -11.96
C ALA A 188 -2.94 -6.18 -12.47
N PHE A 189 -2.64 -7.34 -11.86
CA PHE A 189 -1.56 -8.21 -12.32
C PHE A 189 -1.80 -8.75 -13.73
N GLU A 190 -3.03 -9.14 -14.08
CA GLU A 190 -3.33 -9.58 -15.45
C GLU A 190 -3.23 -8.43 -16.46
N THR A 191 -3.71 -7.24 -16.07
CA THR A 191 -3.72 -6.05 -16.93
C THR A 191 -2.31 -5.61 -17.31
N GLN A 192 -1.39 -5.57 -16.33
CA GLN A 192 -0.01 -5.13 -16.59
C GLN A 192 0.76 -6.04 -17.55
N GLN A 193 0.30 -7.27 -17.79
CA GLN A 193 0.91 -8.21 -18.74
C GLN A 193 0.52 -7.92 -20.19
N THR A 194 -0.42 -7.01 -20.41
CA THR A 194 -0.87 -6.65 -21.75
C THR A 194 0.15 -5.67 -22.37
N PRO A 195 0.64 -5.95 -23.60
CA PRO A 195 1.66 -5.13 -24.27
C PRO A 195 1.14 -3.80 -24.82
#